data_AF-A0A2L2XKB8-F1
#
_entry.id   AF-A0A2L2XKB8-F1
#
_cell.length_a   1.000
_cell.length_b   1.000
_cell.length_c   1.000
_cell.angle_alpha   90.00
_cell.angle_beta   90.00
_cell.angle_gamma   90.00
#
_symmetry.space_group_name_H-M   'P 1'
#
loop_
_entity.id
_entity.type
_entity.pdbx_description
1 polymer ?
#
loop_
_entity_poly.entity_id
_entity_poly.type
_entity_poly.pdbx_seq_one_letter_code
_entity_poly.pdbx_strand_id
1 'polypeptide(L)'
;MIKNRLIPTLALAGATSLAAMLTPVAAKAITYTVNRSWSQSGNNASLVGTVDVPIGSYTIDSTGTPNPFTNVNLTLIVNGTPFTLDAADTSNISGTGQFLVNATSSTLTFNTNASGFSAATVRFLNSGNPFGNRQYEIGTFLDSSTFQLANLEGSIASPGFTRVVASVSLPVTFGTAQTAQQVPEPASLFGLGVLGTLGVGSTLKSKLKPSKSAEKETTKVG
;
A
#
# COMPACT_ATOMS: atom_id res chain seq x y z
N MET A 1 -44.74 71.29 10.50
CA MET A 1 -43.42 70.93 11.07
C MET A 1 -43.41 69.42 11.36
N ILE A 2 -42.99 68.58 10.41
CA ILE A 2 -42.61 67.17 10.64
C ILE A 2 -41.48 66.86 9.65
N LYS A 3 -40.31 66.48 10.16
CA LYS A 3 -39.08 66.22 9.39
C LYS A 3 -39.04 64.76 8.95
N ASN A 4 -39.02 64.51 7.64
CA ASN A 4 -38.64 63.21 7.08
C ASN A 4 -37.14 62.97 7.31
N ARG A 5 -36.80 61.86 7.99
CA ARG A 5 -35.43 61.34 8.04
C ARG A 5 -35.41 59.96 7.40
N LEU A 6 -34.81 59.90 6.21
CA LEU A 6 -34.42 58.68 5.51
C LEU A 6 -33.27 58.03 6.28
N ILE A 7 -33.42 56.76 6.65
CA ILE A 7 -32.32 55.93 7.17
C ILE A 7 -31.70 55.22 5.96
N PRO A 8 -30.41 55.41 5.65
CA PRO A 8 -29.76 54.63 4.62
C PRO A 8 -29.46 53.22 5.17
N THR A 9 -29.97 52.22 4.46
CA THR A 9 -29.68 50.79 4.63
C THR A 9 -28.19 50.55 4.45
N LEU A 10 -27.53 50.06 5.50
CA LEU A 10 -26.12 49.66 5.47
C LEU A 10 -26.01 48.32 4.72
N ALA A 11 -25.48 48.35 3.50
CA ALA A 11 -25.18 47.14 2.74
C ALA A 11 -23.99 46.40 3.39
N LEU A 12 -24.28 45.25 3.99
CA LEU A 12 -23.27 44.33 4.50
C LEU A 12 -22.63 43.61 3.30
N ALA A 13 -21.49 44.12 2.85
CA ALA A 13 -20.68 43.47 1.82
C ALA A 13 -20.21 42.12 2.36
N GLY A 14 -20.76 41.03 1.81
CA GLY A 14 -20.33 39.67 2.09
C GLY A 14 -18.88 39.50 1.64
N ALA A 15 -17.97 39.36 2.60
CA ALA A 15 -16.64 38.83 2.36
C ALA A 15 -16.79 37.33 2.06
N THR A 16 -17.01 36.98 0.79
CA THR A 16 -16.75 35.63 0.31
C THR A 16 -15.24 35.42 0.40
N SER A 17 -14.84 34.72 1.46
CA SER A 17 -13.46 34.26 1.61
C SER A 17 -13.20 33.31 0.45
N LEU A 18 -12.41 33.76 -0.52
CA LEU A 18 -11.81 32.96 -1.56
C LEU A 18 -10.84 32.00 -0.85
N ALA A 19 -11.36 30.86 -0.40
CA ALA A 19 -10.53 29.74 0.02
C ALA A 19 -9.72 29.35 -1.23
N ALA A 20 -8.47 29.80 -1.27
CA ALA A 20 -7.53 29.39 -2.28
C ALA A 20 -7.55 27.86 -2.32
N MET A 21 -8.03 27.33 -3.44
CA MET A 21 -7.94 25.91 -3.75
C MET A 21 -6.45 25.60 -3.92
N LEU A 22 -5.77 25.38 -2.79
CA LEU A 22 -4.55 24.58 -2.74
C LEU A 22 -4.98 23.20 -3.23
N THR A 23 -4.79 22.96 -4.52
CA THR A 23 -4.80 21.60 -5.05
C THR A 23 -3.80 20.82 -4.21
N PRO A 24 -4.23 19.83 -3.42
CA PRO A 24 -3.28 19.03 -2.67
C PRO A 24 -2.35 18.39 -3.69
N VAL A 25 -1.07 18.76 -3.65
CA VAL A 25 -0.01 17.96 -4.29
C VAL A 25 -0.22 16.56 -3.76
N ALA A 26 -0.58 15.62 -4.63
CA ALA A 26 -0.85 14.25 -4.23
C ALA A 26 0.38 13.75 -3.45
N ALA A 27 0.22 13.60 -2.13
CA ALA A 27 1.29 13.12 -1.28
C ALA A 27 1.72 11.75 -1.83
N LYS A 28 3.03 11.55 -1.94
CA LYS A 28 3.57 10.27 -2.43
C LYS A 28 3.07 9.14 -1.52
N ALA A 29 2.50 8.10 -2.11
CA ALA A 29 2.07 6.92 -1.38
C ALA A 29 3.25 6.19 -0.72
N ILE A 30 3.02 5.65 0.49
CA ILE A 30 3.94 4.74 1.17
C ILE A 30 3.41 3.32 1.00
N THR A 31 4.31 2.39 0.77
CA THR A 31 4.02 0.95 0.74
C THR A 31 3.99 0.39 2.15
N TYR A 32 2.88 -0.25 2.51
CA TYR A 32 2.70 -0.96 3.77
C TYR A 32 2.68 -2.46 3.50
N THR A 33 3.53 -3.21 4.21
CA THR A 33 3.49 -4.66 4.25
C THR A 33 2.35 -5.13 5.14
N VAL A 34 1.52 -6.02 4.61
CA VAL A 34 0.42 -6.68 5.32
C VAL A 34 0.83 -8.11 5.58
N ASN A 35 0.67 -8.57 6.82
CA ASN A 35 0.86 -9.95 7.22
C ASN A 35 -0.10 -10.27 8.36
N ARG A 36 -1.24 -10.88 8.03
CA ARG A 36 -2.32 -11.18 8.97
C ARG A 36 -2.73 -12.63 8.83
N SER A 37 -3.10 -13.28 9.93
CA SER A 37 -3.62 -14.65 9.95
C SER A 37 -4.72 -14.81 10.99
N TRP A 38 -5.75 -15.58 10.66
CA TRP A 38 -6.86 -15.90 11.57
C TRP A 38 -7.48 -17.25 11.21
N SER A 39 -8.28 -17.78 12.11
CA SER A 39 -8.88 -19.11 11.98
C SER A 39 -10.31 -19.13 12.52
N GLN A 40 -11.16 -19.97 11.94
CA GLN A 40 -12.52 -20.21 12.41
C GLN A 40 -12.92 -21.66 12.12
N SER A 41 -13.35 -22.40 13.16
CA SER A 41 -13.94 -23.74 13.03
C SER A 41 -13.11 -24.71 12.17
N GLY A 42 -11.78 -24.71 12.35
CA GLY A 42 -10.86 -25.58 11.60
C GLY A 42 -10.41 -25.04 10.23
N ASN A 43 -11.00 -23.94 9.76
CA ASN A 43 -10.53 -23.22 8.58
C ASN A 43 -9.52 -22.14 8.96
N ASN A 44 -8.54 -21.91 8.10
CA ASN A 44 -7.48 -20.92 8.30
C ASN A 44 -7.46 -19.94 7.13
N ALA A 45 -7.19 -18.67 7.43
CA ALA A 45 -6.99 -17.63 6.44
C ALA A 45 -5.76 -16.80 6.78
N SER A 46 -5.03 -16.37 5.75
CA SER A 46 -3.94 -15.42 5.88
C SER A 46 -3.91 -14.42 4.73
N LEU A 47 -3.67 -13.16 5.04
CA LEU A 47 -3.55 -12.07 4.08
C LEU A 47 -2.13 -11.54 4.13
N VAL A 48 -1.41 -11.65 3.02
CA VAL A 48 -0.02 -11.22 2.90
C VAL A 48 0.18 -10.35 1.67
N GLY A 49 1.13 -9.42 1.67
CA GLY A 49 1.46 -8.60 0.50
C GLY A 49 1.61 -7.13 0.86
N THR A 50 1.26 -6.24 -0.06
CA THR A 50 1.44 -4.80 0.10
C THR A 50 0.23 -3.99 -0.31
N VAL A 51 0.05 -2.83 0.34
CA VAL A 51 -0.87 -1.78 -0.10
C VAL A 51 -0.14 -0.43 -0.08
N ASP A 52 -0.40 0.40 -1.08
CA ASP A 52 0.14 1.76 -1.13
C ASP A 52 -0.94 2.75 -0.71
N VAL A 53 -0.63 3.58 0.28
CA VAL A 53 -1.53 4.61 0.83
C VAL A 53 -0.71 5.88 1.10
N PRO A 54 -1.13 7.07 0.64
CA PRO A 54 -0.48 8.31 1.04
C PRO A 54 -0.60 8.56 2.54
N ILE A 55 0.43 9.19 3.13
CA ILE A 55 0.37 9.57 4.54
C ILE A 55 -0.82 10.53 4.73
N GLY A 56 -1.64 10.24 5.72
CA GLY A 56 -2.81 11.02 6.05
C GLY A 56 -3.83 10.27 6.89
N SER A 57 -4.84 11.01 7.34
CA SER A 57 -6.02 10.45 7.97
C SER A 57 -7.20 10.63 7.02
N TYR A 58 -7.88 9.52 6.71
CA TYR A 58 -8.98 9.46 5.76
C TYR A 58 -10.22 8.95 6.46
N THR A 59 -11.34 9.63 6.23
CA THR A 59 -12.65 9.22 6.68
C THR A 59 -13.46 8.85 5.45
N ILE A 60 -13.65 7.55 5.25
CA ILE A 60 -14.48 7.02 4.17
C ILE A 60 -15.92 7.00 4.67
N ASP A 61 -16.82 7.67 3.94
CA ASP A 61 -18.24 7.73 4.28
C ASP A 61 -19.09 6.83 3.36
N SER A 62 -20.42 6.96 3.44
CA SER A 62 -21.38 6.19 2.64
C SER A 62 -21.23 6.35 1.11
N THR A 63 -20.45 7.32 0.64
CA THR A 63 -20.13 7.48 -0.80
C THR A 63 -18.91 6.67 -1.22
N GLY A 64 -18.22 6.04 -0.27
CA GLY A 64 -16.96 5.35 -0.47
C GLY A 64 -15.77 6.27 -0.76
N THR A 65 -15.94 7.58 -0.57
CA THR A 65 -14.93 8.60 -0.87
C THR A 65 -14.43 9.25 0.43
N PRO A 66 -13.12 9.60 0.52
CA PRO A 66 -12.06 9.28 -0.43
C PRO A 66 -11.64 7.80 -0.35
N ASN A 67 -11.22 7.22 -1.47
CA ASN A 67 -10.52 5.93 -1.49
C ASN A 67 -9.01 6.19 -1.46
N PRO A 68 -8.31 5.93 -0.34
CA PRO A 68 -6.90 6.28 -0.19
C PRO A 68 -5.94 5.19 -0.73
N PHE A 69 -6.45 4.04 -1.17
CA PHE A 69 -5.63 2.94 -1.66
C PHE A 69 -5.23 3.17 -3.12
N THR A 70 -3.96 3.51 -3.36
CA THR A 70 -3.46 3.80 -4.72
C THR A 70 -2.98 2.57 -5.45
N ASN A 71 -2.62 1.51 -4.72
CA ASN A 71 -2.17 0.23 -5.27
C ASN A 71 -2.44 -0.86 -4.23
N VAL A 72 -2.88 -2.03 -4.69
CA VAL A 72 -3.14 -3.19 -3.84
C VAL A 72 -2.46 -4.38 -4.50
N ASN A 73 -1.63 -5.08 -3.75
CA ASN A 73 -0.98 -6.31 -4.18
C ASN A 73 -0.97 -7.29 -3.01
N LEU A 74 -2.13 -7.87 -2.75
CA LEU A 74 -2.34 -8.79 -1.65
C LEU A 74 -2.58 -10.20 -2.18
N THR A 75 -2.12 -11.19 -1.43
CA THR A 75 -2.45 -12.60 -1.60
C THR A 75 -3.25 -13.02 -0.38
N LEU A 76 -4.51 -13.38 -0.60
CA LEU A 76 -5.34 -14.03 0.40
C LEU A 76 -5.22 -15.55 0.21
N ILE A 77 -4.94 -16.25 1.31
CA ILE A 77 -4.76 -17.70 1.34
C ILE A 77 -5.83 -18.25 2.26
N VAL A 78 -6.71 -19.11 1.76
CA VAL A 78 -7.77 -19.75 2.55
C VAL A 78 -7.59 -21.25 2.47
N ASN A 79 -7.38 -21.91 3.61
CA ASN A 79 -7.11 -23.35 3.70
C ASN A 79 -5.98 -23.82 2.75
N GLY A 80 -4.95 -22.99 2.57
CA GLY A 80 -3.83 -23.28 1.67
C GLY A 80 -4.06 -22.91 0.20
N THR A 81 -5.24 -22.42 -0.18
CA THR A 81 -5.55 -21.96 -1.54
C THR A 81 -5.29 -20.46 -1.68
N PRO A 82 -4.26 -20.03 -2.43
CA PRO A 82 -3.94 -18.62 -2.63
C PRO A 82 -4.77 -17.99 -3.76
N PHE A 83 -5.07 -16.69 -3.63
CA PHE A 83 -5.61 -15.86 -4.70
C PHE A 83 -5.21 -14.39 -4.52
N THR A 84 -5.12 -13.68 -5.63
CA THR A 84 -4.67 -12.28 -5.67
C THR A 84 -5.84 -11.32 -5.46
N LEU A 85 -5.60 -10.29 -4.67
CA LEU A 85 -6.45 -9.11 -4.51
C LEU A 85 -5.64 -7.90 -4.98
N ASP A 86 -6.20 -7.13 -5.89
CA ASP A 86 -5.53 -6.04 -6.61
C ASP A 86 -6.37 -4.74 -6.60
N ALA A 87 -7.51 -4.74 -5.91
CA ALA A 87 -8.34 -3.56 -5.71
C ALA A 87 -8.89 -3.46 -4.29
N ALA A 88 -9.20 -2.23 -3.87
CA ALA A 88 -9.92 -1.93 -2.64
C ALA A 88 -11.25 -1.26 -2.98
N ASP A 89 -12.34 -1.90 -2.59
CA ASP A 89 -13.70 -1.38 -2.64
C ASP A 89 -14.08 -0.79 -1.28
N THR A 90 -14.33 0.52 -1.29
CA THR A 90 -14.65 1.35 -0.13
C THR A 90 -16.12 1.74 -0.09
N SER A 91 -16.94 1.26 -1.02
CA SER A 91 -18.34 1.66 -1.16
C SER A 91 -19.30 0.97 -0.18
N ASN A 92 -18.83 -0.02 0.58
CA ASN A 92 -19.65 -0.83 1.48
C ASN A 92 -19.81 -0.19 2.88
N ILE A 93 -20.40 1.01 2.90
CA ILE A 93 -20.64 1.81 4.09
C ILE A 93 -22.11 2.25 4.11
N SER A 94 -22.82 2.00 5.21
CA SER A 94 -24.25 2.28 5.35
C SER A 94 -24.53 3.37 6.37
N GLY A 95 -25.62 4.13 6.13
CA GLY A 95 -26.11 5.13 7.06
C GLY A 95 -25.06 6.21 7.37
N THR A 96 -24.80 6.43 8.66
CA THR A 96 -23.80 7.40 9.15
C THR A 96 -22.47 6.73 9.50
N GLY A 97 -22.27 5.49 9.09
CA GLY A 97 -21.06 4.72 9.38
C GLY A 97 -19.88 5.34 8.66
N GLN A 98 -18.71 5.29 9.27
CA GLN A 98 -17.47 5.73 8.64
C GLN A 98 -16.38 4.71 8.89
N PHE A 99 -15.56 4.51 7.88
CA PHE A 99 -14.33 3.74 7.99
C PHE A 99 -13.15 4.71 8.03
N LEU A 100 -12.34 4.60 9.07
CA LEU A 100 -11.22 5.51 9.31
C LEU A 100 -9.92 4.79 8.92
N VAL A 101 -9.18 5.39 8.00
CA VAL A 101 -7.86 4.92 7.59
C VAL A 101 -6.83 5.94 8.06
N ASN A 102 -5.88 5.52 8.90
CA ASN A 102 -4.78 6.37 9.34
C ASN A 102 -3.45 5.80 8.85
N ALA A 103 -2.83 6.48 7.90
CA ALA A 103 -1.57 6.13 7.30
C ALA A 103 -0.47 7.07 7.82
N THR A 104 0.51 6.49 8.52
CA THR A 104 1.68 7.21 9.07
C THR A 104 2.96 6.71 8.40
N SER A 105 4.10 7.32 8.67
CA SER A 105 5.39 6.83 8.15
C SER A 105 5.78 5.42 8.63
N SER A 106 5.10 4.85 9.63
CA SER A 106 5.44 3.55 10.22
C SER A 106 4.29 2.53 10.16
N THR A 107 3.04 2.96 10.27
CA THR A 107 1.88 2.06 10.35
C THR A 107 0.70 2.55 9.55
N LEU A 108 -0.06 1.59 9.03
CA LEU A 108 -1.39 1.76 8.47
C LEU A 108 -2.40 1.16 9.45
N THR A 109 -3.30 1.98 9.97
CA THR A 109 -4.27 1.60 11.00
C THR A 109 -5.69 1.80 10.50
N PHE A 110 -6.55 0.84 10.77
CA PHE A 110 -7.97 0.90 10.46
C PHE A 110 -8.80 1.04 11.73
N ASN A 111 -9.87 1.83 11.64
CA ASN A 111 -10.86 2.01 12.69
C ASN A 111 -12.23 2.29 12.07
N THR A 112 -13.26 2.38 12.90
CA THR A 112 -14.60 2.77 12.48
C THR A 112 -15.32 3.50 13.61
N ASN A 113 -16.26 4.37 13.26
CA ASN A 113 -17.22 4.95 14.20
C ASN A 113 -18.63 4.34 14.03
N ALA A 114 -18.75 3.31 13.19
CA ALA A 114 -19.98 2.60 12.91
C ALA A 114 -20.62 2.07 14.20
N SER A 115 -21.91 2.32 14.36
CA SER A 115 -22.72 1.78 15.44
C SER A 115 -24.15 1.53 14.97
N GLY A 116 -24.81 0.55 15.59
CA GLY A 116 -26.11 0.04 15.16
C GLY A 116 -26.07 -0.42 13.70
N PHE A 117 -27.10 -0.03 12.93
CA PHE A 117 -27.28 -0.36 11.51
C PHE A 117 -26.34 0.40 10.55
N SER A 118 -25.45 1.25 11.07
CA SER A 118 -24.52 2.04 10.27
C SER A 118 -23.19 1.31 10.10
N ALA A 119 -23.19 0.19 9.39
CA ALA A 119 -22.01 -0.61 9.12
C ALA A 119 -20.98 0.14 8.26
N ALA A 120 -19.70 -0.11 8.48
CA ALA A 120 -18.63 0.41 7.64
C ALA A 120 -17.59 -0.67 7.39
N THR A 121 -17.45 -1.07 6.13
CA THR A 121 -16.56 -2.15 5.71
C THR A 121 -15.71 -1.72 4.52
N VAL A 122 -14.42 -2.04 4.59
CA VAL A 122 -13.53 -2.01 3.42
C VAL A 122 -13.31 -3.43 2.93
N ARG A 123 -13.41 -3.60 1.62
CA ARG A 123 -13.22 -4.88 0.94
C ARG A 123 -12.00 -4.80 0.04
N PHE A 124 -11.15 -5.82 0.11
CA PHE A 124 -10.08 -6.05 -0.85
C PHE A 124 -10.47 -7.23 -1.73
N LEU A 125 -10.41 -7.05 -3.04
CA LEU A 125 -10.96 -7.98 -4.03
C LEU A 125 -10.06 -8.09 -5.26
N ASN A 126 -10.38 -9.06 -6.12
CA ASN A 126 -9.81 -9.16 -7.45
C ASN A 126 -10.64 -8.35 -8.45
N SER A 127 -10.03 -7.36 -9.09
CA SER A 127 -10.64 -6.42 -10.02
C SER A 127 -11.21 -7.09 -11.28
N GLY A 128 -10.63 -8.23 -11.67
CA GLY A 128 -11.16 -9.09 -12.75
C GLY A 128 -12.42 -9.86 -12.35
N ASN A 129 -12.79 -9.86 -11.07
CA ASN A 129 -14.00 -10.51 -10.55
C ASN A 129 -14.58 -9.72 -9.36
N PRO A 130 -15.11 -8.50 -9.58
CA PRO A 130 -15.53 -7.59 -8.50
C PRO A 130 -16.76 -8.06 -7.73
N PHE A 131 -17.56 -8.94 -8.35
CA PHE A 131 -18.71 -9.60 -7.71
C PHE A 131 -18.37 -11.04 -7.26
N GLY A 132 -17.10 -11.41 -7.38
CA GLY A 132 -16.61 -12.73 -7.01
C GLY A 132 -16.52 -12.87 -5.50
N ASN A 133 -16.78 -14.08 -5.01
CA ASN A 133 -16.69 -14.41 -3.60
C ASN A 133 -15.24 -14.56 -3.10
N ARG A 134 -14.25 -14.08 -3.85
CA ARG A 134 -12.82 -14.11 -3.49
C ARG A 134 -12.43 -12.73 -2.97
N GLN A 135 -12.54 -12.54 -1.66
CA GLN A 135 -12.35 -11.23 -1.06
C GLN A 135 -11.91 -11.33 0.40
N TYR A 136 -11.20 -10.29 0.83
CA TYR A 136 -10.97 -9.99 2.24
C TYR A 136 -11.82 -8.80 2.64
N GLU A 137 -12.46 -8.85 3.80
CA GLU A 137 -13.23 -7.74 4.35
C GLU A 137 -12.81 -7.46 5.78
N ILE A 138 -12.82 -6.18 6.16
CA ILE A 138 -12.61 -5.74 7.53
C ILE A 138 -13.52 -4.55 7.83
N GLY A 139 -14.16 -4.56 8.99
CA GLY A 139 -15.13 -3.53 9.33
C GLY A 139 -16.08 -3.95 10.44
N THR A 140 -17.30 -3.43 10.37
CA THR A 140 -18.41 -3.72 11.29
C THR A 140 -19.60 -4.32 10.56
N PHE A 141 -20.26 -5.27 11.21
CA PHE A 141 -21.57 -5.78 10.81
C PHE A 141 -22.68 -4.82 11.27
N LEU A 142 -23.91 -5.10 10.82
CA LEU A 142 -25.12 -4.34 11.17
C LEU A 142 -25.51 -4.40 12.66
N ASP A 143 -24.89 -5.29 13.44
CA ASP A 143 -25.04 -5.44 14.88
C ASP A 143 -23.93 -4.74 15.68
N SER A 144 -23.11 -3.91 15.02
CA SER A 144 -21.90 -3.26 15.57
C SER A 144 -20.73 -4.20 15.88
N SER A 145 -20.84 -5.50 15.57
CA SER A 145 -19.73 -6.43 15.77
C SER A 145 -18.62 -6.16 14.76
N THR A 146 -17.38 -5.98 15.24
CA THR A 146 -16.20 -5.80 14.40
C THR A 146 -15.66 -7.14 13.91
N PHE A 147 -15.25 -7.21 12.65
CA PHE A 147 -14.81 -8.46 12.04
C PHE A 147 -13.66 -8.25 11.05
N GLN A 148 -12.96 -9.34 10.80
CA GLN A 148 -12.20 -9.59 9.59
C GLN A 148 -12.66 -10.92 8.98
N LEU A 149 -12.76 -10.96 7.65
CA LEU A 149 -13.38 -12.05 6.93
C LEU A 149 -12.60 -12.36 5.65
N ALA A 150 -12.46 -13.65 5.36
CA ALA A 150 -12.03 -14.14 4.05
C ALA A 150 -13.14 -15.01 3.46
N ASN A 151 -13.45 -14.76 2.19
CA ASN A 151 -14.29 -15.63 1.39
C ASN A 151 -13.44 -16.26 0.28
N LEU A 152 -13.64 -17.56 0.06
CA LEU A 152 -13.11 -18.33 -1.06
C LEU A 152 -14.31 -18.91 -1.83
N GLU A 153 -14.40 -18.54 -3.12
CA GLU A 153 -15.27 -19.02 -4.21
C GLU A 153 -16.72 -19.48 -3.91
N GLY A 154 -17.62 -19.18 -4.85
CA GLY A 154 -19.01 -19.64 -4.80
C GLY A 154 -19.94 -18.76 -3.96
N SER A 155 -21.22 -18.73 -4.32
CA SER A 155 -22.26 -18.09 -3.49
C SER A 155 -22.34 -18.81 -2.14
N ILE A 156 -22.95 -18.19 -1.12
CA ILE A 156 -23.32 -18.88 0.13
C ILE A 156 -24.13 -20.17 -0.12
N ALA A 157 -24.77 -20.29 -1.29
CA ALA A 157 -25.52 -21.45 -1.74
C ALA A 157 -24.70 -22.46 -2.58
N SER A 158 -23.44 -22.17 -2.90
CA SER A 158 -22.60 -23.03 -3.73
C SER A 158 -21.87 -24.08 -2.89
N PRO A 159 -21.83 -25.35 -3.31
CA PRO A 159 -20.85 -26.28 -2.76
C PRO A 159 -19.43 -25.73 -3.01
N GLY A 160 -18.58 -25.79 -1.98
CA GLY A 160 -17.22 -25.24 -2.02
C GLY A 160 -17.04 -23.85 -1.42
N PHE A 161 -18.13 -23.15 -1.07
CA PHE A 161 -18.03 -21.87 -0.35
C PHE A 161 -17.33 -22.05 0.99
N THR A 162 -16.20 -21.37 1.14
CA THR A 162 -15.44 -21.35 2.39
C THR A 162 -15.37 -19.92 2.91
N ARG A 163 -15.80 -19.74 4.15
CA ARG A 163 -15.75 -18.47 4.87
C ARG A 163 -14.98 -18.63 6.17
N VAL A 164 -14.05 -17.73 6.42
CA VAL A 164 -13.26 -17.68 7.66
C VAL A 164 -13.40 -16.31 8.28
N VAL A 165 -14.09 -16.23 9.42
CA VAL A 165 -14.39 -14.99 10.15
C VAL A 165 -13.73 -15.00 11.51
N ALA A 166 -13.12 -13.88 11.88
CA ALA A 166 -12.68 -13.63 13.24
C ALA A 166 -13.12 -12.25 13.69
N SER A 167 -13.40 -12.12 14.99
CA SER A 167 -13.55 -10.80 15.61
C SER A 167 -12.21 -10.07 15.59
N VAL A 168 -12.25 -8.75 15.41
CA VAL A 168 -11.05 -7.89 15.43
C VAL A 168 -11.28 -6.72 16.37
N SER A 169 -10.31 -6.40 17.23
CA SER A 169 -10.39 -5.20 18.07
C SER A 169 -9.94 -3.99 17.25
N LEU A 170 -10.81 -2.98 17.12
CA LEU A 170 -10.48 -1.72 16.46
C LEU A 170 -10.14 -0.65 17.52
N PRO A 171 -9.19 0.27 17.26
CA PRO A 171 -8.38 0.39 16.05
C PRO A 171 -7.37 -0.76 15.90
N VAL A 172 -7.10 -1.19 14.66
CA VAL A 172 -6.16 -2.28 14.36
C VAL A 172 -5.08 -1.84 13.39
N THR A 173 -3.83 -2.20 13.66
CA THR A 173 -2.74 -2.06 12.69
C THR A 173 -2.95 -3.07 11.57
N PHE A 174 -3.23 -2.57 10.37
CA PHE A 174 -3.43 -3.38 9.17
C PHE A 174 -2.10 -3.75 8.51
N GLY A 175 -1.15 -2.82 8.48
CA GLY A 175 0.17 -3.04 7.91
C GLY A 175 1.24 -2.12 8.49
N THR A 176 2.50 -2.45 8.22
CA THR A 176 3.69 -1.70 8.64
C THR A 176 4.40 -1.14 7.42
N ALA A 177 4.84 0.11 7.48
CA ALA A 177 5.52 0.76 6.37
C ALA A 177 6.81 0.00 6.01
N GLN A 178 6.98 -0.27 4.71
CA GLN A 178 8.23 -0.82 4.20
C GLN A 178 9.28 0.28 4.27
N THR A 179 10.17 0.20 5.25
CA THR A 179 11.36 1.05 5.26
C THR A 179 12.25 0.60 4.11
N ALA A 180 12.67 1.54 3.26
CA ALA A 180 13.71 1.26 2.29
C ALA A 180 14.95 0.83 3.10
N GLN A 181 15.26 -0.47 3.06
CA GLN A 181 16.48 -0.98 3.65
C GLN A 181 17.62 -0.22 3.00
N GLN A 182 18.28 0.64 3.77
CA GLN A 182 19.43 1.40 3.32
C GLN A 182 20.49 0.35 2.97
N VAL A 183 20.64 0.04 1.69
CA VAL A 183 21.74 -0.79 1.19
C VAL A 183 23.01 -0.07 1.65
N PRO A 184 23.89 -0.69 2.46
CA PRO A 184 25.16 -0.08 2.81
C PRO A 184 25.86 0.25 1.50
N GLU A 185 26.03 1.55 1.24
CA GLU A 185 26.79 2.01 0.08
C GLU A 185 28.15 1.30 0.16
N PRO A 186 28.59 0.58 -0.88
CA PRO A 186 29.92 0.00 -0.86
C PRO A 186 30.84 1.18 -0.60
N ALA A 187 31.57 1.15 0.52
CA ALA A 187 32.61 2.11 0.79
C ALA A 187 33.51 2.06 -0.45
N SER A 188 33.36 3.07 -1.31
CA SER A 188 34.27 3.33 -2.41
C SER A 188 35.54 3.75 -1.71
N LEU A 189 36.28 2.74 -1.26
CA LEU A 189 37.60 2.87 -0.70
C LEU A 189 38.36 3.58 -1.81
N PHE A 190 38.69 4.84 -1.55
CA PHE A 190 39.52 5.68 -2.37
C PHE A 190 40.77 4.90 -2.81
N GLY A 191 40.68 4.21 -3.96
CA GLY A 191 41.74 3.45 -4.59
C GLY A 191 42.40 4.26 -5.70
N LEU A 192 42.55 5.56 -5.48
CA LEU A 192 43.27 6.45 -6.39
C LEU A 192 44.22 7.31 -5.57
N GLY A 193 45.49 6.89 -5.58
CA GLY A 193 46.64 7.79 -5.50
C GLY A 193 47.39 7.82 -4.17
N VAL A 194 48.43 7.00 -4.07
CA VAL A 194 49.76 7.48 -3.64
C VAL A 194 50.82 6.82 -4.53
N LEU A 195 51.14 7.51 -5.64
CA LEU A 195 52.46 7.45 -6.27
C LEU A 195 53.43 8.15 -5.31
N GLY A 196 54.43 7.44 -4.79
CA GLY A 196 55.35 8.00 -3.80
C GLY A 196 56.66 7.25 -3.65
N THR A 197 57.65 7.70 -4.42
CA THR A 197 59.11 7.60 -4.25
C THR A 197 59.87 6.35 -4.71
N LEU A 198 60.67 6.61 -5.75
CA LEU A 198 61.78 5.83 -6.28
C LEU A 198 62.90 5.58 -5.25
N GLY A 199 63.59 4.45 -5.42
CA GLY A 199 64.94 4.15 -4.91
C GLY A 199 64.97 2.94 -3.96
N VAL A 200 65.85 1.94 -4.06
CA VAL A 200 67.11 1.77 -4.78
C VAL A 200 67.40 0.26 -4.82
N GLY A 201 67.89 -0.27 -5.95
CA GLY A 201 68.69 -1.49 -6.00
C GLY A 201 67.97 -2.83 -6.11
N SER A 202 68.10 -3.52 -7.25
CA SER A 202 69.14 -4.55 -7.40
C SER A 202 68.78 -5.61 -8.45
N THR A 203 69.71 -5.74 -9.40
CA THR A 203 70.04 -6.94 -10.19
C THR A 203 69.03 -7.47 -11.21
N LEU A 204 69.20 -6.94 -12.43
CA LEU A 204 69.10 -7.66 -13.69
C LEU A 204 69.65 -9.09 -13.59
N LYS A 205 68.83 -10.10 -13.90
CA LYS A 205 69.32 -11.31 -14.58
C LYS A 205 68.42 -11.62 -15.77
N SER A 206 68.99 -11.38 -16.94
CA SER A 206 68.45 -11.81 -18.22
C SER A 206 68.43 -13.33 -18.33
N LYS A 207 67.28 -13.87 -18.75
CA LYS A 207 67.22 -15.13 -19.50
C LYS A 207 66.31 -14.91 -20.69
N LEU A 208 66.88 -14.25 -21.70
CA LEU A 208 66.46 -14.43 -23.08
C LEU A 208 66.80 -15.87 -23.49
N LYS A 209 65.82 -16.62 -23.98
CA LYS A 209 66.01 -17.50 -25.13
C LYS A 209 64.84 -17.33 -26.10
N PRO A 210 65.09 -17.48 -27.42
CA PRO A 210 64.36 -16.78 -28.46
C PRO A 210 63.47 -17.69 -29.32
N SER A 211 62.52 -17.04 -30.00
CA SER A 211 62.02 -17.29 -31.36
C SER A 211 61.54 -18.70 -31.73
N LYS A 212 60.25 -18.82 -32.07
CA LYS A 212 59.86 -19.31 -33.41
C LYS A 212 58.50 -18.79 -33.87
N SER A 213 58.47 -18.50 -35.17
CA SER A 213 57.49 -17.76 -35.97
C SER A 213 56.33 -18.62 -36.49
N ALA A 214 55.22 -17.92 -36.80
CA ALA A 214 54.22 -18.10 -37.88
C ALA A 214 53.74 -19.51 -38.27
N GLU A 215 52.44 -19.69 -38.48
CA GLU A 215 51.82 -19.51 -39.81
C GLU A 215 50.30 -19.75 -39.75
N LYS A 216 49.59 -19.01 -40.60
CA LYS A 216 48.15 -18.98 -40.83
C LYS A 216 47.87 -19.96 -41.97
N GLU A 217 46.99 -20.93 -41.80
CA GLU A 217 46.42 -21.61 -42.96
C GLU A 217 44.92 -21.90 -42.80
N THR A 218 44.18 -21.32 -43.73
CA THR A 218 42.79 -21.58 -44.10
C THR A 218 42.72 -22.81 -45.00
N THR A 219 41.73 -23.69 -44.82
CA THR A 219 41.30 -24.55 -45.93
C THR A 219 39.78 -24.67 -45.98
N LYS A 220 39.31 -24.58 -47.22
CA LYS A 220 37.95 -24.49 -47.73
C LYS A 220 37.66 -25.78 -48.53
N VAL A 221 36.40 -26.18 -48.55
CA VAL A 221 35.72 -27.12 -49.49
C VAL A 221 36.10 -28.61 -49.46
N GLY A 222 35.11 -29.40 -49.07
CA GLY A 222 34.63 -30.60 -49.77
C GLY A 222 33.11 -30.59 -49.70
#